data_AF-A0A956R978-F1
#
_entry.id   AF-A0A956R978-F1
#
_cell.length_a   1.000
_cell.length_b   1.000
_cell.length_c   1.000
_cell.angle_alpha   90.00
_cell.angle_beta   90.00
_cell.angle_gamma   90.00
#
_symmetry.space_group_name_H-M   'P 1'
#
loop_
_entity.id
_entity.type
_entity.pdbx_description
1 polymer ?
#
loop_
_entity_poly.entity_id
_entity_poly.type
_entity_poly.pdbx_seq_one_letter_code
_entity_poly.pdbx_strand_id
1 'polypeptide(L)'
;MGQVHFLGGSGDAYLLAALPASDRATEGYARLDPPAALAALDDALQDPARRRWIAEGLALPPASMREVLAEALGGPAELARFGLWHQPLDRPALDIPDLADAPMLSELQDEPPPPAAEAPDLRFEVRVIDELGEPVAGVELRWTHVGESDTVTTDGDGRARFERPPGPSAASVRLADLDGLRDALRPRWDATGRSPGAEVIEPSDDVSVAFLREDLGDKSFGIFAGTPHEISIQPYVMLARLFGLTFETSKSFLMPDAIPSVRAMRRLYDGNPQTTLLLVGHTDTVGEPSYNDPLSLERAESMAAFLTDDVEAWFAWYGTGKPAEKRWGSREDGLMMASFLGERDDASVGVFQREYNLAVEAGQVPGPTIDEDGAIGPQTRRALIRAYMAHDDTTLPEGVEPQVHGCGENFPLGEDGEQLDDAPAQAQEDRTDRRAELLFFDQAMGVQPPPPGANSGAGSPQYPEWRARARVVEEYRAGVQVPIFDWDEALDPGVPRDLTLTLHEGELQMTIAWSAGARSGRRRRFVFGELTGDEPCTLVASTGGQEHV
;
A
#
# COMPACT_ATOMS: atom_id res chain seq x y z
N MET A 1 10.91 -14.24 19.61
CA MET A 1 12.09 -14.99 19.10
C MET A 1 12.36 -14.42 17.73
N GLY A 2 13.50 -13.75 17.53
CA GLY A 2 13.81 -13.10 16.25
C GLY A 2 13.99 -14.15 15.14
N GLN A 3 13.50 -13.85 13.94
CA GLN A 3 13.80 -14.64 12.75
C GLN A 3 15.30 -14.64 12.51
N VAL A 4 15.82 -15.80 12.12
CA VAL A 4 17.23 -16.06 11.84
C VAL A 4 17.34 -16.39 10.37
N HIS A 5 18.04 -15.56 9.59
CA HIS A 5 18.22 -15.75 8.16
C HIS A 5 19.63 -16.31 7.90
N PHE A 6 19.70 -17.45 7.21
CA PHE A 6 20.96 -18.09 6.82
C PHE A 6 21.31 -17.69 5.38
N LEU A 7 22.47 -17.08 5.18
CA LEU A 7 22.97 -16.71 3.87
C LEU A 7 24.36 -17.35 3.70
N GLY A 8 24.46 -18.35 2.83
CA GLY A 8 25.66 -19.16 2.66
C GLY A 8 26.43 -18.83 1.37
N GLY A 9 27.72 -18.52 1.50
CA GLY A 9 28.71 -18.51 0.42
C GLY A 9 29.71 -19.66 0.59
N SER A 10 30.44 -20.01 -0.47
CA SER A 10 31.30 -21.21 -0.51
C SER A 10 32.49 -21.14 0.46
N GLY A 11 32.36 -21.74 1.64
CA GLY A 11 33.47 -22.00 2.57
C GLY A 11 33.19 -21.72 4.05
N ASP A 12 32.44 -20.64 4.34
CA ASP A 12 32.13 -20.15 5.69
C ASP A 12 30.62 -19.85 5.81
N ALA A 13 30.04 -20.08 6.99
CA ALA A 13 28.64 -19.71 7.27
C ALA A 13 28.59 -18.45 8.12
N TYR A 14 27.94 -17.41 7.59
CA TYR A 14 27.69 -16.16 8.30
C TYR A 14 26.21 -16.06 8.66
N LEU A 15 25.94 -15.73 9.92
CA LEU A 15 24.60 -15.52 10.44
C LEU A 15 24.41 -14.03 10.72
N LEU A 16 23.43 -13.42 10.06
CA LEU A 16 22.99 -12.05 10.33
C LEU A 16 21.70 -12.11 11.16
N ALA A 17 21.74 -11.59 12.38
CA ALA A 17 20.59 -11.63 13.31
C ALA A 17 20.32 -10.25 13.92
N ALA A 18 19.06 -9.83 13.98
CA ALA A 18 18.68 -8.60 14.66
C ALA A 18 18.98 -8.70 16.17
N LEU A 19 19.69 -7.72 16.73
CA LEU A 19 20.11 -7.76 18.14
C LEU A 19 18.97 -7.32 19.09
N PRO A 20 18.64 -8.10 20.14
CA PRO A 20 17.72 -7.64 21.18
C PRO A 20 18.35 -6.51 22.01
N ALA A 21 17.51 -5.61 22.54
CA ALA A 21 17.93 -4.42 23.28
C ALA A 21 18.77 -4.69 24.54
N SER A 22 18.85 -5.94 25.02
CA SER A 22 19.42 -6.34 26.31
C SER A 22 20.91 -6.70 26.31
N ASP A 23 21.56 -6.94 25.16
CA ASP A 23 22.96 -7.40 25.11
C ASP A 23 23.99 -6.27 24.90
N ARG A 24 23.63 -5.03 25.28
CA ARG A 24 24.44 -3.83 25.04
C ARG A 24 25.38 -3.52 26.21
N ALA A 25 26.62 -3.99 26.12
CA ALA A 25 27.72 -3.52 26.97
C ALA A 25 28.83 -2.88 26.13
N THR A 26 28.60 -1.66 25.64
CA THR A 26 29.54 -0.52 25.57
C THR A 26 28.85 0.67 24.87
N GLU A 27 29.29 1.87 25.21
CA GLU A 27 28.50 3.10 25.25
C GLU A 27 27.98 3.63 23.91
N GLY A 28 26.71 4.06 23.96
CA GLY A 28 26.08 5.04 23.07
C GLY A 28 25.70 4.53 21.69
N TYR A 29 24.44 4.12 21.48
CA TYR A 29 23.60 4.38 20.30
C TYR A 29 22.17 3.85 20.58
N ALA A 30 21.17 4.51 20.00
CA ALA A 30 19.76 4.57 20.42
C ALA A 30 18.98 3.23 20.43
N ARG A 31 17.82 3.27 21.10
CA ARG A 31 16.81 2.20 21.20
C ARG A 31 16.41 1.69 19.81
N LEU A 32 16.26 0.37 19.65
CA LEU A 32 15.81 -0.24 18.40
C LEU A 32 14.54 -1.07 18.59
N ASP A 33 13.69 -1.00 17.57
CA ASP A 33 12.48 -1.76 17.33
C ASP A 33 12.79 -2.95 16.39
N PRO A 34 12.74 -4.21 16.85
CA PRO A 34 13.10 -5.40 16.06
C PRO A 34 12.34 -5.60 14.72
N PRO A 35 11.04 -5.29 14.61
CA PRO A 35 10.29 -5.37 13.35
C PRO A 35 10.83 -4.48 12.24
N ALA A 36 11.21 -3.24 12.55
CA ALA A 36 11.74 -2.30 11.55
C ALA A 36 13.11 -2.75 11.00
N ALA A 37 13.94 -3.41 11.82
CA ALA A 37 15.21 -3.98 11.36
C ALA A 37 14.99 -5.21 10.46
N LEU A 38 14.01 -6.05 10.80
CA LEU A 38 13.64 -7.20 9.98
C LEU A 38 13.03 -6.78 8.64
N ALA A 39 12.18 -5.75 8.63
CA ALA A 39 11.62 -5.19 7.40
C ALA A 39 12.69 -4.64 6.45
N ALA A 40 13.72 -3.95 6.99
CA ALA A 40 14.85 -3.46 6.18
C ALA A 40 15.69 -4.60 5.59
N LEU A 41 15.89 -5.70 6.34
CA LEU A 41 16.60 -6.87 5.83
C LEU A 41 15.77 -7.62 4.78
N ASP A 42 14.47 -7.80 5.01
CA ASP A 42 13.57 -8.43 4.04
C ASP A 42 13.51 -7.58 2.76
N ASP A 43 13.39 -6.25 2.84
CA ASP A 43 13.47 -5.35 1.68
C ASP A 43 14.78 -5.53 0.90
N ALA A 44 15.92 -5.58 1.61
CA ALA A 44 17.22 -5.82 0.99
C ALA A 44 17.34 -7.22 0.34
N LEU A 45 16.62 -8.23 0.85
CA LEU A 45 16.60 -9.58 0.29
C LEU A 45 15.61 -9.75 -0.88
N GLN A 46 14.60 -8.89 -0.99
CA GLN A 46 13.69 -8.86 -2.14
C GLN A 46 14.33 -8.23 -3.38
N ASP A 47 15.37 -7.39 -3.22
CA ASP A 47 16.17 -6.86 -4.33
C ASP A 47 17.26 -7.88 -4.75
N PRO A 48 17.20 -8.45 -5.97
CA PRO A 48 18.14 -9.49 -6.39
C PRO A 48 19.60 -9.04 -6.42
N ALA A 49 19.86 -7.78 -6.77
CA ALA A 49 21.20 -7.19 -6.80
C ALA A 49 21.74 -7.02 -5.38
N ARG A 50 20.92 -6.50 -4.45
CA ARG A 50 21.31 -6.41 -3.02
C ARG A 50 21.47 -7.79 -2.39
N ARG A 51 20.62 -8.76 -2.73
CA ARG A 51 20.74 -10.14 -2.27
C ARG A 51 22.06 -10.77 -2.74
N ARG A 52 22.43 -10.58 -4.01
CA ARG A 52 23.72 -10.99 -4.57
C ARG A 52 24.87 -10.26 -3.89
N TRP A 53 24.72 -8.96 -3.63
CA TRP A 53 25.73 -8.13 -2.98
C TRP A 53 25.98 -8.53 -1.53
N ILE A 54 24.93 -8.86 -0.79
CA ILE A 54 25.04 -9.46 0.55
C ILE A 54 25.76 -10.80 0.44
N ALA A 55 25.40 -11.67 -0.52
CA ALA A 55 26.07 -12.96 -0.70
C ALA A 55 27.57 -12.84 -1.06
N GLU A 56 27.94 -11.89 -1.91
CA GLU A 56 29.34 -11.63 -2.29
C GLU A 56 30.11 -10.95 -1.15
N GLY A 57 29.49 -10.02 -0.43
CA GLY A 57 30.06 -9.39 0.78
C GLY A 57 30.39 -10.41 1.86
N LEU A 58 29.54 -11.43 2.03
CA LEU A 58 29.78 -12.55 2.95
C LEU A 58 30.95 -13.46 2.53
N ALA A 59 31.47 -13.32 1.31
CA ALA A 59 32.68 -14.03 0.85
C ALA A 59 33.97 -13.20 1.05
N LEU A 60 33.87 -11.96 1.53
CA LEU A 60 35.01 -11.05 1.73
C LEU A 60 35.62 -11.16 3.13
N PRO A 61 36.89 -10.74 3.32
CA PRO A 61 37.49 -10.62 4.65
C PRO A 61 36.67 -9.71 5.58
N PRO A 62 36.70 -9.91 6.91
CA PRO A 62 35.80 -9.23 7.86
C PRO A 62 35.76 -7.70 7.81
N ALA A 63 36.87 -7.05 7.45
CA ALA A 63 36.95 -5.60 7.32
C ALA A 63 36.12 -5.09 6.13
N SER A 64 36.32 -5.69 4.95
CA SER A 64 35.59 -5.36 3.72
C SER A 64 34.15 -5.85 3.76
N MET A 65 33.87 -6.97 4.43
CA MET A 65 32.51 -7.49 4.64
C MET A 65 31.63 -6.49 5.39
N ARG A 66 32.15 -5.83 6.43
CA ARG A 66 31.36 -4.84 7.19
C ARG A 66 31.04 -3.60 6.36
N GLU A 67 31.97 -3.15 5.53
CA GLU A 67 31.72 -2.02 4.63
C GLU A 67 30.64 -2.38 3.60
N VAL A 68 30.76 -3.56 2.97
CA VAL A 68 29.78 -4.06 1.99
C VAL A 68 28.40 -4.26 2.61
N LEU A 69 28.31 -4.86 3.80
CA LEU A 69 27.02 -5.07 4.48
C LEU A 69 26.42 -3.75 4.98
N ALA A 70 27.23 -2.78 5.39
CA ALA A 70 26.75 -1.44 5.75
C ALA A 70 26.13 -0.76 4.54
N GLU A 71 26.75 -0.88 3.38
CA GLU A 71 26.27 -0.26 2.15
C GLU A 71 24.97 -0.93 1.64
N ALA A 72 24.89 -2.26 1.72
CA ALA A 72 23.70 -3.03 1.33
C ALA A 72 22.47 -2.75 2.21
N LEU A 73 22.66 -2.49 3.51
CA LEU A 73 21.59 -2.23 4.47
C LEU A 73 21.22 -0.74 4.59
N GLY A 74 21.79 0.14 3.77
CA GLY A 74 21.48 1.58 3.78
C GLY A 74 22.36 2.43 4.69
N GLY A 75 23.38 1.85 5.32
CA GLY A 75 24.47 2.56 5.97
C GLY A 75 25.01 1.87 7.24
N PRO A 76 26.08 2.41 7.85
CA PRO A 76 26.67 1.85 9.07
C PRO A 76 25.71 1.82 10.27
N ALA A 77 24.79 2.79 10.34
CA ALA A 77 23.78 2.88 11.40
C ALA A 77 22.77 1.73 11.32
N GLU A 78 22.38 1.33 10.10
CA GLU A 78 21.49 0.19 9.88
C GLU A 78 22.21 -1.13 10.12
N LEU A 79 23.47 -1.28 9.67
CA LEU A 79 24.27 -2.47 10.00
C LEU A 79 24.45 -2.67 11.51
N ALA A 80 24.59 -1.59 12.29
CA ALA A 80 24.73 -1.67 13.74
C ALA A 80 23.49 -2.25 14.46
N ARG A 81 22.36 -2.41 13.76
CA ARG A 81 21.14 -3.07 14.25
C ARG A 81 21.25 -4.59 14.22
N PHE A 82 22.24 -5.12 13.52
CA PHE A 82 22.45 -6.55 13.30
C PHE A 82 23.74 -7.03 13.97
N GLY A 83 23.68 -8.24 14.52
CA GLY A 83 24.83 -9.00 14.94
C GLY A 83 25.31 -9.85 13.79
N LEU A 84 26.56 -9.68 13.39
CA LEU A 84 27.24 -10.56 12.44
C LEU A 84 27.97 -11.65 13.22
N TRP A 85 27.49 -12.89 13.10
CA TRP A 85 28.09 -14.05 13.73
C TRP A 85 28.75 -14.91 12.67
N HIS A 86 30.07 -15.09 12.80
CA HIS A 86 30.83 -16.01 11.97
C HIS A 86 30.88 -17.37 12.67
N GLN A 87 30.37 -18.41 12.00
CA GLN A 87 30.55 -19.78 12.45
C GLN A 87 31.46 -20.51 11.45
N PRO A 88 32.71 -20.83 11.81
CA PRO A 88 33.54 -21.68 10.97
C PRO A 88 32.87 -23.06 10.87
N LEU A 89 32.61 -23.50 9.64
CA LEU A 89 32.14 -24.85 9.39
C LEU A 89 33.34 -25.79 9.45
N ASP A 90 33.48 -26.53 10.56
CA ASP A 90 34.45 -27.61 10.66
C ASP A 90 34.14 -28.65 9.56
N ARG A 91 35.02 -28.76 8.56
CA ARG A 91 34.96 -29.88 7.62
C ARG A 91 35.22 -31.17 8.41
N PRO A 92 34.46 -32.26 8.20
CA PRO A 92 34.95 -33.56 8.60
C PRO A 92 36.28 -33.81 7.90
N ALA A 93 37.31 -34.15 8.65
CA ALA A 93 38.58 -34.60 8.10
C ALA A 93 38.28 -35.79 7.16
N LEU A 94 38.50 -35.60 5.86
CA LEU A 94 38.57 -36.72 4.94
C LEU A 94 39.83 -37.50 5.30
N ASP A 95 39.66 -38.68 5.88
CA ASP A 95 40.71 -39.69 6.00
C ASP A 95 41.12 -40.11 4.59
N ILE A 96 42.18 -39.48 4.06
CA ILE A 96 42.82 -39.88 2.81
C ILE A 96 43.84 -40.96 3.18
N PRO A 97 43.67 -42.23 2.77
CA PRO A 97 44.66 -43.26 3.06
C PRO A 97 45.91 -43.04 2.19
N ASP A 98 47.04 -42.95 2.89
CA ASP A 98 48.41 -43.27 2.44
C ASP A 98 48.97 -42.47 1.25
N LEU A 99 49.40 -41.23 1.52
CA LEU A 99 50.32 -40.45 0.69
C LEU A 99 51.76 -40.65 1.18
N ALA A 100 52.28 -41.87 1.10
CA ALA A 100 53.68 -42.16 1.41
C ALA A 100 54.66 -41.74 0.28
N ASP A 101 54.16 -41.37 -0.91
CA ASP A 101 54.99 -41.06 -2.08
C ASP A 101 54.66 -39.71 -2.79
N ALA A 102 53.98 -38.77 -2.13
CA ALA A 102 53.81 -37.42 -2.72
C ALA A 102 55.00 -36.51 -2.39
N PRO A 103 55.57 -35.81 -3.39
CA PRO A 103 56.67 -34.88 -3.14
C PRO A 103 56.23 -33.75 -2.20
N MET A 104 57.12 -33.38 -1.28
CA MET A 104 56.88 -32.30 -0.34
C MET A 104 56.75 -30.96 -1.09
N LEU A 105 55.77 -30.15 -0.70
CA LEU A 105 55.50 -28.80 -1.25
C LEU A 105 56.71 -27.85 -1.26
N SER A 106 57.77 -28.17 -0.51
CA SER A 106 59.05 -27.47 -0.51
C SER A 106 59.87 -27.62 -1.80
N GLU A 107 59.57 -28.59 -2.66
CA GLU A 107 60.29 -28.83 -3.92
C GLU A 107 59.70 -28.07 -5.13
N LEU A 108 58.59 -27.34 -4.95
CA LEU A 108 57.90 -26.56 -5.99
C LEU A 108 58.20 -25.06 -5.96
N GLN A 109 59.11 -24.60 -5.10
CA GLN A 109 59.45 -23.18 -4.97
C GLN A 109 60.83 -22.88 -5.53
N ASP A 110 60.96 -22.77 -6.85
CA ASP A 110 62.20 -22.24 -7.47
C ASP A 110 61.97 -21.31 -8.67
N GLU A 111 60.75 -20.78 -8.86
CA GLU A 111 60.56 -19.61 -9.72
C GLU A 111 59.97 -18.43 -8.94
N PRO A 112 60.63 -17.25 -8.96
CA PRO A 112 60.02 -16.03 -8.44
C PRO A 112 58.73 -15.77 -9.23
N PRO A 113 57.61 -15.45 -8.57
CA PRO A 113 56.37 -15.17 -9.26
C PRO A 113 56.62 -14.04 -10.28
N PRO A 114 56.04 -14.12 -11.49
CA PRO A 114 56.12 -13.02 -12.44
C PRO A 114 55.64 -11.74 -11.74
N PRO A 115 56.21 -10.56 -12.06
CA PRO A 115 55.73 -9.30 -11.48
C PRO A 115 54.23 -9.23 -11.68
N ALA A 116 53.49 -9.04 -10.59
CA ALA A 116 52.04 -8.96 -10.63
C ALA A 116 51.66 -7.88 -11.66
N ALA A 117 50.95 -8.27 -12.71
CA ALA A 117 50.36 -7.31 -13.62
C ALA A 117 49.48 -6.38 -12.79
N GLU A 118 49.63 -5.07 -12.95
CA GLU A 118 48.73 -4.11 -12.32
C GLU A 118 47.29 -4.49 -12.70
N ALA A 119 46.47 -4.71 -11.68
CA ALA A 119 45.07 -5.02 -11.90
C ALA A 119 44.43 -3.85 -12.69
N PRO A 120 43.51 -4.13 -13.62
CA PRO A 120 42.88 -3.08 -14.40
C PRO A 120 41.96 -2.23 -13.51
N ASP A 121 41.78 -0.96 -13.89
CA ASP A 121 40.79 -0.08 -13.28
C ASP A 121 39.39 -0.68 -13.36
N LEU A 122 38.61 -0.45 -12.30
CA LEU A 122 37.22 -0.87 -12.22
C LEU A 122 36.35 0.10 -13.01
N ARG A 123 35.43 -0.45 -13.81
CA ARG A 123 34.46 0.33 -14.58
C ARG A 123 33.05 -0.03 -14.15
N PHE A 124 32.32 0.96 -13.67
CA PHE A 124 30.91 0.83 -13.33
C PHE A 124 30.07 1.59 -14.35
N GLU A 125 28.90 1.06 -14.65
CA GLU A 125 27.94 1.70 -15.54
C GLU A 125 26.53 1.52 -14.99
N VAL A 126 25.81 2.64 -14.87
CA VAL A 126 24.40 2.67 -14.51
C VAL A 126 23.63 3.32 -15.64
N ARG A 127 22.47 2.77 -15.99
CA ARG A 127 21.52 3.38 -16.92
C ARG A 127 20.21 3.67 -16.19
N VAL A 128 19.76 4.92 -16.20
CA VAL A 128 18.46 5.30 -15.67
C VAL A 128 17.44 5.31 -16.80
N ILE A 129 16.34 4.60 -16.59
CA ILE A 129 15.22 4.46 -17.54
C ILE A 129 13.91 4.75 -16.83
N ASP A 130 12.87 5.08 -17.59
CA ASP A 130 11.50 5.15 -17.06
C ASP A 130 10.83 3.77 -16.99
N GLU A 131 9.53 3.74 -16.72
CA GLU A 131 8.74 2.51 -16.58
C GLU A 131 8.57 1.74 -17.90
N LEU A 132 8.85 2.39 -19.05
CA LEU A 132 8.75 1.81 -20.39
C LEU A 132 10.13 1.48 -21.00
N GLY A 133 11.21 1.71 -20.26
CA GLY A 133 12.58 1.45 -20.70
C GLY A 133 13.24 2.59 -21.49
N GLU A 134 12.58 3.75 -21.58
CA GLU A 134 13.13 4.91 -22.28
C GLU A 134 14.17 5.63 -21.40
N PRO A 135 15.34 5.99 -21.95
CA PRO A 135 16.45 6.54 -21.17
C PRO A 135 16.12 7.91 -20.57
N VAL A 136 16.51 8.15 -19.31
CA VAL A 136 16.32 9.43 -18.61
C VAL A 136 17.67 10.15 -18.49
N ALA A 137 17.84 11.21 -19.27
CA ALA A 137 19.04 12.03 -19.29
C ALA A 137 19.05 13.10 -18.19
N GLY A 138 20.23 13.56 -17.78
CA GLY A 138 20.36 14.67 -16.83
C GLY A 138 20.14 14.30 -15.36
N VAL A 139 20.02 13.01 -15.03
CA VAL A 139 19.81 12.53 -13.66
C VAL A 139 21.14 12.55 -12.91
N GLU A 140 21.18 13.28 -11.80
CA GLU A 140 22.38 13.35 -10.95
C GLU A 140 22.45 12.12 -10.04
N LEU A 141 23.55 11.37 -10.14
CA LEU A 141 23.81 10.16 -9.37
C LEU A 141 24.98 10.36 -8.42
N ARG A 142 24.78 10.10 -7.14
CA ARG A 142 25.86 10.04 -6.15
C ARG A 142 26.35 8.61 -6.01
N TRP A 143 27.60 8.38 -6.37
CA TRP A 143 28.30 7.11 -6.31
C TRP A 143 29.04 7.01 -4.99
N THR A 144 29.11 5.82 -4.41
CA THR A 144 29.97 5.52 -3.28
C THR A 144 30.77 4.25 -3.55
N HIS A 145 32.08 4.32 -3.35
CA HIS A 145 32.99 3.19 -3.51
C HIS A 145 34.09 3.31 -2.46
N VAL A 146 34.19 2.32 -1.57
CA VAL A 146 35.21 2.27 -0.49
C VAL A 146 35.22 3.57 0.35
N GLY A 147 34.03 4.08 0.70
CA GLY A 147 33.86 5.28 1.52
C GLY A 147 34.14 6.62 0.81
N GLU A 148 34.56 6.61 -0.46
CA GLU A 148 34.67 7.80 -1.30
C GLU A 148 33.39 8.00 -2.11
N SER A 149 32.94 9.25 -2.22
CA SER A 149 31.76 9.60 -3.01
C SER A 149 32.05 10.62 -4.10
N ASP A 150 31.42 10.40 -5.25
CA ASP A 150 31.49 11.29 -6.41
C ASP A 150 30.09 11.44 -7.03
N THR A 151 29.90 12.50 -7.79
CA THR A 151 28.64 12.77 -8.49
C THR A 151 28.85 12.67 -10.00
N VAL A 152 28.00 11.91 -10.68
CA VAL A 152 28.00 11.78 -12.15
C VAL A 152 26.57 11.92 -12.67
N THR A 153 26.39 12.67 -13.74
CA THR A 153 25.08 12.88 -14.38
C THR A 153 24.90 11.93 -15.56
N THR A 154 23.67 11.44 -15.78
CA THR A 154 23.35 10.60 -16.94
C THR A 154 23.44 11.37 -18.26
N ASP A 155 23.99 10.72 -19.28
CA ASP A 155 24.06 11.20 -20.66
C ASP A 155 22.70 11.06 -21.39
N GLY A 156 22.67 11.38 -22.70
CA GLY A 156 21.46 11.30 -23.52
C GLY A 156 20.86 9.89 -23.65
N ASP A 157 21.67 8.85 -23.43
CA ASP A 157 21.22 7.44 -23.41
C ASP A 157 20.85 6.98 -22.00
N GLY A 158 20.76 7.91 -21.05
CA GLY A 158 20.46 7.67 -19.65
C GLY A 158 21.62 7.05 -18.89
N ARG A 159 22.85 7.03 -19.44
CA ARG A 159 23.98 6.31 -18.84
C ARG A 159 24.89 7.23 -18.05
N ALA A 160 25.32 6.76 -16.89
CA ALA A 160 26.39 7.36 -16.10
C ALA A 160 27.48 6.31 -15.89
N ARG A 161 28.73 6.72 -16.09
CA ARG A 161 29.89 5.84 -16.02
C ARG A 161 30.85 6.35 -14.97
N PHE A 162 31.46 5.40 -14.27
CA PHE A 162 32.33 5.70 -13.16
C PHE A 162 33.53 4.76 -13.17
N GLU A 163 34.74 5.33 -13.16
CA GLU A 163 36.00 4.57 -13.14
C GLU A 163 36.70 4.77 -11.80
N ARG A 164 37.22 3.67 -11.23
CA ARG A 164 37.96 3.67 -9.96
C ARG A 164 39.24 2.83 -10.10
N PRO A 165 40.29 3.14 -9.31
CA PRO A 165 41.45 2.28 -9.22
C PRO A 165 41.07 0.84 -8.81
N PRO A 166 41.96 -0.14 -9.00
CA PRO A 166 41.69 -1.53 -8.65
C PRO A 166 41.32 -1.71 -7.16
N GLY A 167 40.33 -2.54 -6.89
CA GLY A 167 39.77 -2.72 -5.54
C GLY A 167 38.53 -3.61 -5.53
N PRO A 168 37.67 -3.51 -4.52
CA PRO A 168 36.39 -4.23 -4.47
C PRO A 168 35.53 -3.90 -5.70
N SER A 169 34.98 -4.91 -6.36
CA SER A 169 34.17 -4.75 -7.57
C SER A 169 32.75 -4.24 -7.31
N ALA A 170 32.38 -3.96 -6.06
CA ALA A 170 31.03 -3.51 -5.73
C ALA A 170 31.05 -2.05 -5.27
N ALA A 171 30.01 -1.32 -5.66
CA ALA A 171 29.78 0.08 -5.30
C ALA A 171 28.28 0.30 -5.07
N SER A 172 27.89 1.49 -4.60
CA SER A 172 26.51 1.93 -4.62
C SER A 172 26.29 3.23 -5.36
N VAL A 173 25.04 3.44 -5.77
CA VAL A 173 24.57 4.69 -6.33
C VAL A 173 23.28 5.14 -5.65
N ARG A 174 23.10 6.44 -5.47
CA ARG A 174 21.86 7.10 -5.02
C ARG A 174 21.47 8.20 -6.00
N LEU A 175 20.17 8.50 -6.06
CA LEU A 175 19.66 9.67 -6.78
C LEU A 175 19.97 10.92 -5.94
N ALA A 176 20.79 11.82 -6.47
CA ALA A 176 21.29 12.98 -5.74
C ALA A 176 20.38 14.22 -5.87
N ASP A 177 19.61 14.31 -6.95
CA ASP A 177 18.68 15.39 -7.25
C ASP A 177 17.30 14.84 -7.64
N LEU A 178 16.41 14.70 -6.66
CA LEU A 178 15.05 14.22 -6.89
C LEU A 178 14.19 15.25 -7.64
N ASP A 179 14.43 16.55 -7.46
CA ASP A 179 13.65 17.58 -8.14
C ASP A 179 14.00 17.63 -9.62
N GLY A 180 15.28 17.54 -9.97
CA GLY A 180 15.72 17.38 -11.36
C GLY A 180 15.18 16.08 -12.00
N LEU A 181 15.10 14.98 -11.24
CA LEU A 181 14.48 13.75 -11.71
C LEU A 181 12.97 13.92 -11.99
N ARG A 182 12.24 14.60 -11.09
CA ARG A 182 10.82 14.94 -11.28
C ARG A 182 10.61 15.78 -12.53
N ASP A 183 11.44 16.80 -12.74
CA ASP A 183 11.37 17.66 -13.91
C ASP A 183 11.62 16.89 -15.22
N ALA A 184 12.54 15.92 -15.21
CA ALA A 184 12.83 15.08 -16.37
C ALA A 184 11.70 14.10 -16.71
N LEU A 185 11.01 13.57 -15.70
CA LEU A 185 9.96 12.56 -15.87
C LEU A 185 8.57 13.16 -16.10
N ARG A 186 8.28 14.34 -15.56
CA ARG A 186 6.95 14.97 -15.62
C ARG A 186 6.37 15.06 -17.04
N PRO A 187 7.10 15.51 -18.09
CA PRO A 187 6.53 15.55 -19.44
C PRO A 187 6.13 14.17 -19.98
N ARG A 188 6.79 13.11 -19.52
CA ARG A 188 6.49 11.73 -19.92
C ARG A 188 5.24 11.22 -19.24
N TRP A 189 5.14 11.47 -17.93
CA TRP A 189 4.00 11.01 -17.13
C TRP A 189 2.75 11.87 -17.33
N ASP A 190 2.89 13.14 -17.73
CA ASP A 190 1.77 14.00 -18.14
C ASP A 190 1.18 13.61 -19.51
N ALA A 191 1.92 12.84 -20.32
CA ALA A 191 1.47 12.42 -21.64
C ALA A 191 0.39 11.33 -21.54
N THR A 192 -0.66 11.48 -22.35
CA THR A 192 -1.73 10.49 -22.54
C THR A 192 -1.51 9.80 -23.89
N GLY A 193 -0.87 8.63 -23.90
CA GLY A 193 -0.55 7.96 -25.16
C GLY A 193 0.23 6.65 -25.03
N ARG A 194 0.33 6.10 -23.83
CA ARG A 194 0.91 4.77 -23.63
C ARG A 194 0.07 3.76 -24.43
N SER A 195 0.75 2.87 -25.14
CA SER A 195 0.07 1.76 -25.82
C SER A 195 -0.68 0.93 -24.78
N PRO A 196 -1.97 0.62 -24.99
CA PRO A 196 -2.70 -0.28 -24.11
C PRO A 196 -1.95 -1.60 -23.95
N GLY A 197 -1.73 -2.02 -22.70
CA GLY A 197 -0.97 -3.23 -22.38
C GLY A 197 0.55 -3.13 -22.56
N ALA A 198 1.13 -1.93 -22.67
CA ALA A 198 2.58 -1.76 -22.68
C ALA A 198 3.19 -2.36 -21.40
N GLU A 199 4.09 -3.34 -21.55
CA GLU A 199 4.75 -4.00 -20.44
C GLU A 199 5.61 -3.01 -19.67
N VAL A 200 5.46 -3.03 -18.34
CA VAL A 200 6.29 -2.26 -17.42
C VAL A 200 7.57 -3.03 -17.15
N ILE A 201 8.67 -2.33 -16.94
CA ILE A 201 9.93 -2.99 -16.55
C ILE A 201 9.78 -3.67 -15.19
N GLU A 202 10.09 -4.97 -15.14
CA GLU A 202 10.10 -5.77 -13.93
C GLU A 202 11.53 -5.90 -13.35
N PRO A 203 11.69 -6.07 -12.03
CA PRO A 203 13.00 -6.21 -11.40
C PRO A 203 13.70 -7.51 -11.83
N SER A 204 15.02 -7.45 -11.97
CA SER A 204 15.89 -8.61 -12.25
C SER A 204 17.28 -8.42 -11.64
N ASP A 205 18.21 -9.35 -11.87
CA ASP A 205 19.57 -9.29 -11.30
C ASP A 205 20.33 -8.00 -11.68
N ASP A 206 20.10 -7.48 -12.89
CA ASP A 206 20.77 -6.30 -13.43
C ASP A 206 19.82 -5.10 -13.57
N VAL A 207 18.60 -5.20 -13.02
CA VAL A 207 17.55 -4.16 -13.11
C VAL A 207 16.91 -3.93 -11.75
N SER A 208 17.15 -2.74 -11.18
CA SER A 208 16.43 -2.28 -9.99
C SER A 208 15.21 -1.46 -10.40
N VAL A 209 14.04 -1.79 -9.85
CA VAL A 209 12.82 -0.98 -9.98
C VAL A 209 12.65 -0.12 -8.73
N ALA A 210 12.36 1.17 -8.93
CA ALA A 210 12.08 2.10 -7.85
C ALA A 210 10.90 3.01 -8.19
N PHE A 211 10.03 3.27 -7.21
CA PHE A 211 8.91 4.19 -7.35
C PHE A 211 9.33 5.58 -6.92
N LEU A 212 8.94 6.60 -7.69
CA LEU A 212 9.20 7.99 -7.33
C LEU A 212 8.35 8.38 -6.12
N ARG A 213 9.03 8.56 -5.00
CA ARG A 213 8.52 9.03 -3.71
C ARG A 213 9.54 9.98 -3.08
N GLU A 214 9.13 10.71 -2.05
CA GLU A 214 10.01 11.64 -1.32
C GLU A 214 11.26 10.96 -0.74
N ASP A 215 11.15 9.70 -0.30
CA ASP A 215 12.23 8.92 0.31
C ASP A 215 13.16 8.24 -0.71
N LEU A 216 12.90 8.39 -2.01
CA LEU A 216 13.67 7.71 -3.05
C LEU A 216 15.16 8.14 -3.08
N GLY A 217 15.46 9.38 -2.71
CA GLY A 217 16.82 9.92 -2.68
C GLY A 217 17.71 9.25 -1.62
N ASP A 218 17.09 8.67 -0.58
CA ASP A 218 17.79 7.94 0.46
C ASP A 218 18.09 6.48 0.06
N LYS A 219 17.44 5.98 -1.01
CA LYS A 219 17.62 4.61 -1.50
C LYS A 219 18.96 4.44 -2.22
N SER A 220 19.80 3.56 -1.68
CA SER A 220 21.02 3.05 -2.34
C SER A 220 20.71 1.88 -3.27
N PHE A 221 21.27 1.88 -4.47
CA PHE A 221 21.27 0.76 -5.40
C PHE A 221 22.66 0.15 -5.45
N GLY A 222 22.76 -1.17 -5.28
CA GLY A 222 24.02 -1.89 -5.38
C GLY A 222 24.39 -2.17 -6.83
N ILE A 223 25.66 -1.99 -7.17
CA ILE A 223 26.16 -2.11 -8.54
C ILE A 223 27.54 -2.79 -8.56
N PHE A 224 27.88 -3.40 -9.70
CA PHE A 224 29.11 -4.17 -9.85
C PHE A 224 29.94 -3.71 -11.06
N ALA A 225 31.26 -3.70 -10.88
CA ALA A 225 32.21 -3.37 -11.92
C ALA A 225 32.15 -4.41 -13.05
N GLY A 226 32.10 -3.93 -14.29
CA GLY A 226 32.01 -4.77 -15.50
C GLY A 226 30.60 -5.30 -15.81
N THR A 227 29.60 -5.03 -14.96
CA THR A 227 28.20 -5.39 -15.18
C THR A 227 27.36 -4.11 -15.30
N PRO A 228 26.79 -3.80 -16.48
CA PRO A 228 25.85 -2.70 -16.61
C PRO A 228 24.64 -2.95 -15.72
N HIS A 229 24.21 -1.93 -14.97
CA HIS A 229 23.03 -2.00 -14.12
C HIS A 229 21.98 -0.98 -14.58
N GLU A 230 20.72 -1.36 -14.66
CA GLU A 230 19.62 -0.45 -14.98
C GLU A 230 18.82 -0.09 -13.72
N ILE A 231 18.41 1.17 -13.63
CA ILE A 231 17.49 1.66 -12.60
C ILE A 231 16.25 2.19 -13.31
N SER A 232 15.15 1.44 -13.21
CA SER A 232 13.85 1.86 -13.72
C SER A 232 13.13 2.69 -12.66
N ILE A 233 12.89 3.96 -12.96
CA ILE A 233 12.10 4.87 -12.13
C ILE A 233 10.67 4.87 -12.63
N GLN A 234 9.74 4.47 -11.77
CA GLN A 234 8.34 4.28 -12.11
C GLN A 234 7.44 5.25 -11.35
N PRO A 235 6.28 5.63 -11.92
CA PRO A 235 5.31 6.44 -11.22
C PRO A 235 4.78 5.70 -10.00
N TYR A 236 4.61 6.43 -8.90
CA TYR A 236 3.96 5.89 -7.71
C TYR A 236 2.48 6.25 -7.74
N VAL A 237 1.63 5.25 -7.98
CA VAL A 237 0.18 5.37 -7.89
C VAL A 237 -0.35 4.21 -7.07
N MET A 238 -0.92 4.49 -5.91
CA MET A 238 -1.72 3.50 -5.17
C MET A 238 -3.19 3.70 -5.46
N LEU A 239 -3.92 2.61 -5.65
CA LEU A 239 -5.37 2.62 -5.81
C LEU A 239 -6.03 1.86 -4.66
N ALA A 240 -6.97 2.54 -4.00
CA ALA A 240 -7.95 1.92 -3.12
C ALA A 240 -9.35 2.07 -3.72
N ARG A 241 -10.15 1.01 -3.63
CA ARG A 241 -11.52 0.99 -4.19
C ARG A 241 -12.55 0.82 -3.11
N LEU A 242 -13.64 1.57 -3.21
CA LEU A 242 -14.85 1.39 -2.41
C LEU A 242 -15.98 1.01 -3.35
N PHE A 243 -16.34 -0.27 -3.36
CA PHE A 243 -17.46 -0.79 -4.13
C PHE A 243 -18.77 -0.72 -3.34
N GLY A 244 -19.89 -0.72 -4.06
CA GLY A 244 -21.22 -0.92 -3.50
C GLY A 244 -21.94 0.36 -3.05
N LEU A 245 -22.98 0.17 -2.22
CA LEU A 245 -23.96 1.18 -1.74
C LEU A 245 -23.36 2.21 -0.78
N THR A 246 -22.21 2.77 -1.14
CA THR A 246 -21.57 3.89 -0.44
C THR A 246 -22.46 5.13 -0.44
N PHE A 247 -23.32 5.27 -1.45
CA PHE A 247 -24.22 6.41 -1.58
C PHE A 247 -25.69 5.98 -1.66
N GLU A 248 -26.58 6.82 -1.14
CA GLU A 248 -28.01 6.64 -1.36
C GLU A 248 -28.35 6.75 -2.87
N THR A 249 -29.37 5.99 -3.32
CA THR A 249 -29.82 5.99 -4.72
C THR A 249 -30.08 7.42 -5.20
N SER A 250 -29.53 7.76 -6.38
CA SER A 250 -29.64 9.08 -7.00
C SER A 250 -29.06 10.26 -6.21
N LYS A 251 -28.31 10.00 -5.13
CA LYS A 251 -27.76 11.05 -4.26
C LYS A 251 -26.25 10.89 -4.04
N SER A 252 -25.67 11.94 -3.46
CA SER A 252 -24.30 12.00 -2.99
C SER A 252 -24.18 11.84 -1.46
N PHE A 253 -25.26 11.53 -0.75
CA PHE A 253 -25.20 11.26 0.69
C PHE A 253 -24.42 9.97 0.96
N LEU A 254 -23.34 10.05 1.73
CA LEU A 254 -22.51 8.90 2.10
C LEU A 254 -23.19 8.10 3.22
N MET A 255 -23.55 6.86 2.92
CA MET A 255 -24.32 5.98 3.82
C MET A 255 -23.51 5.54 5.05
N PRO A 256 -24.16 5.24 6.20
CA PRO A 256 -23.48 4.78 7.41
C PRO A 256 -22.63 3.52 7.19
N ASP A 257 -23.06 2.65 6.28
CA ASP A 257 -22.35 1.41 5.93
C ASP A 257 -21.01 1.67 5.22
N ALA A 258 -20.77 2.89 4.71
CA ALA A 258 -19.51 3.29 4.11
C ALA A 258 -18.45 3.73 5.15
N ILE A 259 -18.86 4.08 6.38
CA ILE A 259 -17.97 4.64 7.41
C ILE A 259 -16.78 3.71 7.73
N PRO A 260 -16.93 2.38 7.87
CA PRO A 260 -15.79 1.48 8.05
C PRO A 260 -14.76 1.57 6.92
N SER A 261 -15.21 1.65 5.66
CA SER A 261 -14.34 1.80 4.49
C SER A 261 -13.64 3.16 4.49
N VAL A 262 -14.32 4.22 4.93
CA VAL A 262 -13.73 5.55 5.09
C VAL A 262 -12.61 5.55 6.15
N ARG A 263 -12.79 4.86 7.27
CA ARG A 263 -11.71 4.69 8.27
C ARG A 263 -10.51 3.93 7.70
N ALA A 264 -10.76 2.92 6.87
CA ALA A 264 -9.70 2.16 6.22
C ALA A 264 -8.91 3.04 5.23
N MET A 265 -9.60 3.88 4.45
CA MET A 265 -8.98 4.92 3.64
C MET A 265 -8.12 5.86 4.49
N ARG A 266 -8.62 6.35 5.62
CA ARG A 266 -7.86 7.27 6.47
C ARG A 266 -6.53 6.63 6.92
N ARG A 267 -6.56 5.35 7.28
CA ARG A 267 -5.37 4.55 7.61
C ARG A 267 -4.43 4.37 6.43
N LEU A 268 -4.95 4.18 5.21
CA LEU A 268 -4.13 4.14 4.00
C LEU A 268 -3.39 5.45 3.76
N TYR A 269 -4.04 6.58 4.01
CA TYR A 269 -3.37 7.88 3.96
C TYR A 269 -2.28 8.01 5.04
N ASP A 270 -2.51 7.53 6.27
CA ASP A 270 -1.47 7.52 7.32
C ASP A 270 -0.21 6.73 6.93
N GLY A 271 -0.37 5.64 6.18
CA GLY A 271 0.74 4.85 5.65
C GLY A 271 1.47 5.50 4.47
N ASN A 272 0.86 6.51 3.85
CA ASN A 272 1.39 7.17 2.64
C ASN A 272 1.32 8.70 2.79
N PRO A 273 2.00 9.25 3.81
CA PRO A 273 2.09 10.69 3.98
C PRO A 273 2.79 11.31 2.75
N GLN A 274 2.49 12.57 2.45
CA GLN A 274 3.02 13.28 1.29
C GLN A 274 2.58 12.69 -0.06
N THR A 275 1.29 12.37 -0.16
CA THR A 275 0.66 12.01 -1.41
C THR A 275 -0.37 13.05 -1.83
N THR A 276 -0.52 13.25 -3.14
CA THR A 276 -1.70 13.93 -3.69
C THR A 276 -2.83 12.91 -3.78
N LEU A 277 -3.94 13.16 -3.08
CA LEU A 277 -5.11 12.31 -3.09
C LEU A 277 -6.10 12.75 -4.18
N LEU A 278 -6.45 11.86 -5.09
CA LEU A 278 -7.52 12.02 -6.08
C LEU A 278 -8.67 11.07 -5.75
N LEU A 279 -9.86 11.63 -5.54
CA LEU A 279 -11.11 10.91 -5.37
C LEU A 279 -11.84 10.85 -6.70
N VAL A 280 -12.09 9.66 -7.21
CA VAL A 280 -12.79 9.44 -8.48
C VAL A 280 -14.14 8.78 -8.21
N GLY A 281 -15.22 9.44 -8.59
CA GLY A 281 -16.56 8.89 -8.51
C GLY A 281 -16.99 8.19 -9.80
N HIS A 282 -17.72 7.08 -9.67
CA HIS A 282 -18.33 6.34 -10.77
C HIS A 282 -19.82 6.11 -10.52
N THR A 283 -20.57 5.82 -11.58
CA THR A 283 -21.95 5.35 -11.55
C THR A 283 -22.08 4.06 -12.34
N ASP A 284 -23.15 3.30 -12.11
CA ASP A 284 -23.54 2.22 -13.03
C ASP A 284 -24.16 2.80 -14.32
N THR A 285 -24.56 1.91 -15.23
CA THR A 285 -25.15 2.28 -16.53
C THR A 285 -26.66 2.51 -16.45
N VAL A 286 -27.23 2.62 -15.25
CA VAL A 286 -28.66 2.96 -15.06
C VAL A 286 -28.82 4.47 -15.05
N GLY A 287 -29.41 4.99 -16.13
CA GLY A 287 -29.68 6.41 -16.28
C GLY A 287 -29.18 6.94 -17.62
N GLU A 288 -29.19 8.26 -17.76
CA GLU A 288 -28.60 8.94 -18.92
C GLU A 288 -27.24 9.52 -18.53
N PRO A 289 -26.24 9.56 -19.43
CA PRO A 289 -24.93 10.16 -19.15
C PRO A 289 -25.02 11.57 -18.56
N SER A 290 -25.97 12.38 -19.06
CA SER A 290 -26.23 13.74 -18.58
C SER A 290 -26.64 13.83 -17.10
N TYR A 291 -27.10 12.73 -16.53
CA TYR A 291 -27.42 12.58 -15.12
C TYR A 291 -26.27 11.94 -14.34
N ASN A 292 -25.66 10.90 -14.91
CA ASN A 292 -24.61 10.09 -14.30
C ASN A 292 -23.27 10.82 -14.18
N ASP A 293 -22.87 11.60 -15.19
CA ASP A 293 -21.66 12.41 -15.15
C ASP A 293 -21.62 13.39 -13.96
N PRO A 294 -22.62 14.29 -13.76
CA PRO A 294 -22.60 15.17 -12.60
C PRO A 294 -22.77 14.40 -11.29
N LEU A 295 -23.57 13.33 -11.25
CA LEU A 295 -23.74 12.53 -10.02
C LEU A 295 -22.42 11.91 -9.55
N SER A 296 -21.59 11.42 -10.48
CA SER A 296 -20.29 10.85 -10.16
C SER A 296 -19.35 11.87 -9.50
N LEU A 297 -19.31 13.12 -10.00
CA LEU A 297 -18.53 14.20 -9.42
C LEU A 297 -19.09 14.62 -8.06
N GLU A 298 -20.40 14.79 -7.95
CA GLU A 298 -21.08 15.17 -6.70
C GLU A 298 -20.80 14.15 -5.56
N ARG A 299 -20.64 12.87 -5.91
CA ARG A 299 -20.24 11.80 -4.97
C ARG A 299 -18.78 11.94 -4.53
N ALA A 300 -17.86 12.23 -5.45
CA ALA A 300 -16.45 12.49 -5.12
C ALA A 300 -16.30 13.74 -4.23
N GLU A 301 -17.04 14.82 -4.55
CA GLU A 301 -17.11 16.04 -3.74
C GLU A 301 -17.66 15.77 -2.34
N SER A 302 -18.72 14.97 -2.23
CA SER A 302 -19.31 14.62 -0.93
C SER A 302 -18.35 13.80 -0.06
N MET A 303 -17.60 12.86 -0.67
CA MET A 303 -16.54 12.12 0.02
C MET A 303 -15.39 13.04 0.47
N ALA A 304 -14.95 13.97 -0.39
CA ALA A 304 -13.94 14.96 -0.03
C ALA A 304 -14.38 15.81 1.17
N ALA A 305 -15.62 16.31 1.13
CA ALA A 305 -16.21 17.08 2.22
C ALA A 305 -16.30 16.26 3.52
N PHE A 306 -16.64 14.98 3.44
CA PHE A 306 -16.66 14.09 4.60
C PHE A 306 -15.26 13.91 5.21
N LEU A 307 -14.25 13.70 4.37
CA LEU A 307 -12.85 13.51 4.79
C LEU A 307 -12.20 14.76 5.38
N THR A 308 -12.74 15.93 5.10
CA THR A 308 -12.20 17.24 5.52
C THR A 308 -13.12 17.97 6.50
N ASP A 309 -14.15 17.29 7.01
CA ASP A 309 -15.17 17.82 7.91
C ASP A 309 -15.88 19.11 7.40
N ASP A 310 -16.07 19.24 6.07
CA ASP A 310 -16.77 20.37 5.48
C ASP A 310 -18.30 20.25 5.64
N VAL A 311 -18.77 20.69 6.80
CA VAL A 311 -20.18 20.71 7.18
C VAL A 311 -21.04 21.51 6.20
N GLU A 312 -20.53 22.62 5.65
CA GLU A 312 -21.34 23.49 4.80
C GLU A 312 -21.55 22.90 3.40
N ALA A 313 -20.55 22.20 2.86
CA ALA A 313 -20.68 21.45 1.61
C ALA A 313 -21.81 20.42 1.68
N TRP A 314 -21.90 19.66 2.77
CA TRP A 314 -23.01 18.74 3.02
C TRP A 314 -24.34 19.48 3.27
N PHE A 315 -24.33 20.55 4.06
CA PHE A 315 -25.54 21.31 4.36
C PHE A 315 -26.20 21.92 3.10
N ALA A 316 -25.41 22.27 2.09
CA ALA A 316 -25.91 22.81 0.82
C ALA A 316 -26.88 21.86 0.08
N TRP A 317 -26.82 20.55 0.33
CA TRP A 317 -27.69 19.55 -0.30
C TRP A 317 -29.15 19.59 0.19
N TYR A 318 -29.44 20.30 1.28
CA TYR A 318 -30.82 20.59 1.71
C TYR A 318 -31.47 21.76 0.95
N GLY A 319 -30.69 22.50 0.15
CA GLY A 319 -31.15 23.71 -0.54
C GLY A 319 -32.24 23.43 -1.58
N THR A 320 -33.24 24.31 -1.66
CA THR A 320 -34.36 24.19 -2.61
C THR A 320 -33.96 24.31 -4.08
N GLY A 321 -32.75 24.80 -4.35
CA GLY A 321 -32.16 24.86 -5.70
C GLY A 321 -31.66 23.51 -6.22
N LYS A 322 -31.55 22.47 -5.37
CA LYS A 322 -31.19 21.12 -5.79
C LYS A 322 -32.40 20.39 -6.40
N PRO A 323 -32.23 19.55 -7.44
CA PRO A 323 -33.28 18.67 -7.93
C PRO A 323 -33.90 17.85 -6.79
N ALA A 324 -35.21 17.66 -6.80
CA ALA A 324 -35.93 17.07 -5.66
C ALA A 324 -35.45 15.65 -5.32
N GLU A 325 -35.08 14.86 -6.33
CA GLU A 325 -34.54 13.50 -6.18
C GLU A 325 -33.13 13.47 -5.55
N LYS A 326 -32.32 14.51 -5.77
CA LYS A 326 -30.97 14.65 -5.23
C LYS A 326 -30.94 15.33 -3.86
N ARG A 327 -32.01 16.05 -3.51
CA ARG A 327 -32.08 16.91 -2.32
C ARG A 327 -32.20 16.08 -1.05
N TRP A 328 -31.43 16.45 -0.04
CA TRP A 328 -31.48 15.80 1.27
C TRP A 328 -32.65 16.33 2.10
N GLY A 329 -33.12 15.51 3.04
CA GLY A 329 -34.26 15.80 3.90
C GLY A 329 -34.36 14.81 5.04
N SER A 330 -35.60 14.42 5.37
CA SER A 330 -35.88 13.60 6.55
C SER A 330 -35.21 12.23 6.56
N ARG A 331 -34.85 11.69 5.38
CA ARG A 331 -34.19 10.40 5.25
C ARG A 331 -32.74 10.48 5.76
N GLU A 332 -31.97 11.42 5.24
CA GLU A 332 -30.57 11.68 5.64
C GLU A 332 -30.49 12.17 7.08
N ASP A 333 -31.43 13.05 7.47
CA ASP A 333 -31.62 13.50 8.85
C ASP A 333 -31.73 12.29 9.80
N GLY A 334 -32.56 11.29 9.43
CA GLY A 334 -32.76 10.06 10.20
C GLY A 334 -31.53 9.15 10.22
N LEU A 335 -30.82 9.00 9.10
CA LEU A 335 -29.61 8.18 9.01
C LEU A 335 -28.47 8.73 9.89
N MET A 336 -28.20 10.04 9.82
CA MET A 336 -27.19 10.68 10.67
C MET A 336 -27.56 10.61 12.15
N MET A 337 -28.83 10.86 12.48
CA MET A 337 -29.31 10.77 13.86
C MET A 337 -29.21 9.36 14.41
N ALA A 338 -29.59 8.33 13.63
CA ALA A 338 -29.46 6.93 14.02
C ALA A 338 -27.99 6.53 14.21
N SER A 339 -27.10 7.03 13.34
CA SER A 339 -25.66 6.78 13.45
C SER A 339 -25.06 7.36 14.75
N PHE A 340 -25.55 8.51 15.21
CA PHE A 340 -25.09 9.14 16.45
C PHE A 340 -25.74 8.56 17.71
N LEU A 341 -27.05 8.34 17.70
CA LEU A 341 -27.80 7.89 18.88
C LEU A 341 -27.70 6.37 19.11
N GLY A 342 -27.41 5.57 18.09
CA GLY A 342 -27.45 4.11 18.16
C GLY A 342 -28.86 3.55 18.33
N GLU A 343 -28.95 2.32 18.85
CA GLU A 343 -30.22 1.59 19.05
C GLU A 343 -30.99 2.06 20.29
N ARG A 344 -31.50 3.29 20.27
CA ARG A 344 -32.29 3.87 21.36
C ARG A 344 -33.79 3.84 21.08
N ASP A 345 -34.55 3.37 22.07
CA ASP A 345 -36.02 3.35 22.02
C ASP A 345 -36.66 4.76 22.11
N ASP A 346 -35.93 5.74 22.65
CA ASP A 346 -36.38 7.14 22.84
C ASP A 346 -35.83 8.11 21.78
N ALA A 347 -35.26 7.58 20.68
CA ALA A 347 -34.63 8.39 19.65
C ALA A 347 -35.58 9.47 19.08
N SER A 348 -35.18 10.73 19.21
CA SER A 348 -35.95 11.89 18.73
C SER A 348 -35.03 13.09 18.53
N VAL A 349 -35.51 14.12 17.83
CA VAL A 349 -34.74 15.35 17.59
C VAL A 349 -34.30 16.02 18.89
N GLY A 350 -35.19 16.10 19.89
CA GLY A 350 -34.86 16.69 21.19
C GLY A 350 -33.85 15.85 21.98
N VAL A 351 -33.89 14.51 21.84
CA VAL A 351 -32.86 13.63 22.40
C VAL A 351 -31.52 13.87 21.70
N PHE A 352 -31.49 13.91 20.37
CA PHE A 352 -30.28 14.24 19.61
C PHE A 352 -29.66 15.57 20.04
N GLN A 353 -30.44 16.65 20.10
CA GLN A 353 -29.94 17.99 20.47
C GLN A 353 -29.25 17.98 21.84
N ARG A 354 -29.87 17.33 22.83
CA ARG A 354 -29.29 17.20 24.17
C ARG A 354 -28.02 16.35 24.19
N GLU A 355 -28.05 15.16 23.58
CA GLU A 355 -26.87 14.27 23.55
C GLU A 355 -25.72 14.90 22.76
N TYR A 356 -26.01 15.63 21.68
CA TYR A 356 -25.03 16.40 20.92
C TYR A 356 -24.37 17.49 21.78
N ASN A 357 -25.17 18.27 22.52
CA ASN A 357 -24.64 19.32 23.41
C ASN A 357 -23.71 18.73 24.48
N LEU A 358 -24.08 17.59 25.08
CA LEU A 358 -23.25 16.87 26.04
C LEU A 358 -21.94 16.39 25.40
N ALA A 359 -21.98 15.86 24.17
CA ALA A 359 -20.79 15.41 23.46
C ALA A 359 -19.85 16.57 23.10
N VAL A 360 -20.40 17.75 22.74
CA VAL A 360 -19.63 18.97 22.52
C VAL A 360 -18.97 19.46 23.81
N GLU A 361 -19.72 19.52 24.91
CA GLU A 361 -19.18 19.91 26.23
C GLU A 361 -18.10 18.94 26.74
N ALA A 362 -18.21 17.66 26.40
CA ALA A 362 -17.22 16.64 26.69
C ALA A 362 -16.01 16.66 25.72
N GLY A 363 -16.03 17.49 24.68
CA GLY A 363 -14.99 17.56 23.66
C GLY A 363 -14.92 16.37 22.71
N GLN A 364 -15.99 15.56 22.64
CA GLN A 364 -16.09 14.39 21.77
C GLN A 364 -16.51 14.76 20.35
N VAL A 365 -17.25 15.87 20.18
CA VAL A 365 -17.63 16.40 18.88
C VAL A 365 -17.17 17.86 18.81
N PRO A 366 -16.44 18.28 17.76
CA PRO A 366 -16.04 19.67 17.62
C PRO A 366 -17.27 20.59 17.39
N GLY A 367 -17.10 21.90 17.59
CA GLY A 367 -18.10 22.92 17.27
C GLY A 367 -18.95 23.42 18.44
N PRO A 368 -19.97 24.27 18.18
CA PRO A 368 -20.80 24.87 19.23
C PRO A 368 -21.99 23.98 19.62
N THR A 369 -22.50 24.17 20.83
CA THR A 369 -23.82 23.67 21.24
C THR A 369 -24.95 24.32 20.43
N ILE A 370 -26.14 23.71 20.44
CA ILE A 370 -27.35 24.15 19.72
C ILE A 370 -28.55 24.25 20.67
N ASP A 371 -29.62 24.93 20.23
CA ASP A 371 -30.86 24.99 21.00
C ASP A 371 -31.56 23.62 21.07
N GLU A 372 -32.08 23.27 22.25
CA GLU A 372 -32.91 22.09 22.49
C GLU A 372 -34.40 22.39 22.28
N ASP A 373 -34.75 22.87 21.08
CA ASP A 373 -36.09 23.31 20.72
C ASP A 373 -36.98 22.21 20.09
N GLY A 374 -36.41 21.03 19.88
CA GLY A 374 -37.06 19.89 19.19
C GLY A 374 -37.27 20.10 17.69
N ALA A 375 -36.72 21.16 17.10
CA ALA A 375 -36.88 21.50 15.69
C ALA A 375 -35.70 21.01 14.85
N ILE A 376 -36.00 20.49 13.65
CA ILE A 376 -34.97 20.09 12.68
C ILE A 376 -34.62 21.22 11.71
N GLY A 377 -34.16 22.32 12.29
CA GLY A 377 -33.77 23.54 11.56
C GLY A 377 -32.31 23.52 11.07
N PRO A 378 -31.85 24.64 10.48
CA PRO A 378 -30.48 24.78 9.98
C PRO A 378 -29.38 24.51 11.00
N GLN A 379 -29.61 24.82 12.29
CA GLN A 379 -28.66 24.52 13.37
C GLN A 379 -28.56 23.01 13.65
N THR A 380 -29.70 22.35 13.82
CA THR A 380 -29.79 20.91 14.09
C THR A 380 -29.21 20.09 12.96
N ARG A 381 -29.45 20.48 11.70
CA ARG A 381 -28.87 19.81 10.52
C ARG A 381 -27.35 19.94 10.43
N ARG A 382 -26.80 21.13 10.71
CA ARG A 382 -25.34 21.29 10.80
C ARG A 382 -24.74 20.46 11.93
N ALA A 383 -25.43 20.37 13.06
CA ALA A 383 -25.00 19.52 14.17
C ALA A 383 -25.05 18.03 13.80
N LEU A 384 -26.09 17.57 13.09
CA LEU A 384 -26.18 16.19 12.58
C LEU A 384 -25.00 15.88 11.66
N ILE A 385 -24.75 16.74 10.67
CA ILE A 385 -23.63 16.59 9.74
C ILE A 385 -22.30 16.57 10.49
N ARG A 386 -22.09 17.50 11.42
CA ARG A 386 -20.85 17.58 12.19
C ARG A 386 -20.62 16.34 13.07
N ALA A 387 -21.67 15.88 13.75
CA ALA A 387 -21.61 14.66 14.55
C ALA A 387 -21.35 13.43 13.69
N TYR A 388 -21.88 13.41 12.46
CA TYR A 388 -21.67 12.33 11.51
C TYR A 388 -20.26 12.34 10.90
N MET A 389 -19.69 13.51 10.62
CA MET A 389 -18.30 13.63 10.16
C MET A 389 -17.30 13.32 11.28
N ALA A 390 -17.65 13.62 12.53
CA ALA A 390 -16.84 13.34 13.72
C ALA A 390 -16.79 11.84 14.12
N HIS A 391 -17.07 10.92 13.21
CA HIS A 391 -16.77 9.50 13.44
C HIS A 391 -15.27 9.32 13.66
N ASP A 392 -14.90 8.50 14.64
CA ASP A 392 -13.49 8.26 14.93
C ASP A 392 -12.74 7.71 13.70
N ASP A 393 -11.51 8.20 13.51
CA ASP A 393 -10.56 7.82 12.45
C ASP A 393 -11.05 8.06 11.01
N THR A 394 -11.91 9.05 10.74
CA THR A 394 -12.34 9.34 9.36
C THR A 394 -11.78 10.61 8.73
N THR A 395 -11.35 11.59 9.52
CA THR A 395 -10.88 12.90 9.03
C THR A 395 -9.40 12.88 8.64
N LEU A 396 -9.08 13.41 7.46
CA LEU A 396 -7.70 13.60 6.98
C LEU A 396 -6.96 14.67 7.81
N PRO A 397 -5.62 14.65 7.82
CA PRO A 397 -4.84 15.70 8.48
C PRO A 397 -5.14 17.10 7.93
N GLU A 398 -4.99 18.11 8.80
CA GLU A 398 -5.20 19.51 8.43
C GLU A 398 -4.31 19.93 7.24
N GLY A 399 -4.88 20.65 6.28
CA GLY A 399 -4.20 21.13 5.07
C GLY A 399 -4.15 20.13 3.91
N VAL A 400 -4.68 18.91 4.09
CA VAL A 400 -4.87 17.96 2.99
C VAL A 400 -6.18 18.28 2.28
N GLU A 401 -6.09 18.67 1.01
CA GLU A 401 -7.24 18.94 0.16
C GLU A 401 -7.30 17.88 -0.96
N PRO A 402 -8.22 16.90 -0.88
CA PRO A 402 -8.39 15.91 -1.93
C PRO A 402 -8.84 16.58 -3.23
N GLN A 403 -8.22 16.19 -4.35
CA GLN A 403 -8.76 16.49 -5.67
C GLN A 403 -9.94 15.57 -5.96
N VAL A 404 -10.92 16.04 -6.71
CA VAL A 404 -12.14 15.30 -7.03
C VAL A 404 -12.32 15.21 -8.55
N HIS A 405 -12.81 14.06 -9.01
CA HIS A 405 -13.03 13.81 -10.43
C HIS A 405 -14.24 12.88 -10.63
N GLY A 406 -15.05 13.16 -11.66
CA GLY A 406 -16.19 12.33 -12.03
C GLY A 406 -15.93 11.52 -13.31
N CYS A 407 -16.19 10.22 -13.29
CA CYS A 407 -16.07 9.35 -14.45
C CYS A 407 -17.41 8.89 -15.04
N GLY A 408 -18.53 9.22 -14.38
CA GLY A 408 -19.87 8.80 -14.80
C GLY A 408 -19.95 7.28 -14.95
N GLU A 409 -20.63 6.85 -16.00
CA GLU A 409 -20.78 5.45 -16.41
C GLU A 409 -19.76 5.03 -17.49
N ASN A 410 -18.75 5.87 -17.75
CA ASN A 410 -17.92 5.76 -18.96
C ASN A 410 -16.82 4.69 -18.87
N PHE A 411 -16.54 4.16 -17.68
CA PHE A 411 -15.45 3.22 -17.43
C PHE A 411 -15.88 2.06 -16.53
N PRO A 412 -16.84 1.23 -16.98
CA PRO A 412 -17.30 0.09 -16.21
C PRO A 412 -16.19 -0.95 -16.05
N LEU A 413 -16.25 -1.73 -14.97
CA LEU A 413 -15.31 -2.80 -14.70
C LEU A 413 -15.87 -4.15 -15.16
N GLY A 414 -14.98 -5.03 -15.60
CA GLY A 414 -15.31 -6.44 -15.80
C GLY A 414 -15.62 -7.14 -14.47
N GLU A 415 -16.09 -8.38 -14.55
CA GLU A 415 -16.49 -9.19 -13.38
C GLU A 415 -15.38 -9.37 -12.34
N ASP A 416 -14.11 -9.34 -12.77
CA ASP A 416 -12.94 -9.44 -11.90
C ASP A 416 -12.60 -8.13 -11.17
N GLY A 417 -13.20 -7.00 -11.56
CA GLY A 417 -12.87 -5.67 -11.03
C GLY A 417 -11.48 -5.17 -11.44
N GLU A 418 -10.71 -5.93 -12.22
CA GLU A 418 -9.35 -5.61 -12.61
C GLU A 418 -9.31 -4.91 -13.97
N GLN A 419 -10.06 -5.42 -14.94
CA GLN A 419 -10.08 -4.86 -16.30
C GLN A 419 -11.30 -3.95 -16.51
N LEU A 420 -11.18 -3.00 -17.45
CA LEU A 420 -12.37 -2.28 -17.91
C LEU A 420 -13.19 -3.21 -18.80
N ASP A 421 -14.51 -3.10 -18.71
CA ASP A 421 -15.40 -3.78 -19.64
C ASP A 421 -15.50 -2.95 -20.93
N ASP A 422 -14.99 -3.52 -22.02
CA ASP A 422 -15.04 -2.91 -23.35
C ASP A 422 -16.44 -3.00 -24.00
N ALA A 423 -17.33 -3.84 -23.47
CA ALA A 423 -18.68 -4.07 -23.99
C ALA A 423 -19.73 -4.19 -22.85
N PRO A 424 -19.85 -3.17 -21.99
CA PRO A 424 -20.74 -3.21 -20.83
C PRO A 424 -22.20 -3.30 -21.23
N ALA A 425 -22.99 -4.03 -20.42
CA ALA A 425 -24.42 -4.04 -20.63
C ALA A 425 -25.03 -2.67 -20.29
N GLN A 426 -26.01 -2.26 -21.09
CA GLN A 426 -26.71 -0.99 -20.90
C GLN A 426 -27.84 -1.13 -19.88
N ALA A 427 -28.09 -0.06 -19.11
CA ALA A 427 -29.16 -0.01 -18.11
C ALA A 427 -29.07 -1.16 -17.08
N GLN A 428 -27.84 -1.53 -16.71
CA GLN A 428 -27.57 -2.57 -15.73
C GLN A 428 -27.24 -1.93 -14.37
N GLU A 429 -27.99 -2.34 -13.34
CA GLU A 429 -27.58 -2.06 -11.96
C GLU A 429 -26.35 -2.91 -11.64
N ASP A 430 -25.21 -2.25 -11.42
CA ASP A 430 -23.96 -2.93 -11.11
C ASP A 430 -23.28 -2.33 -9.87
N ARG A 431 -23.08 -3.16 -8.85
CA ARG A 431 -22.46 -2.75 -7.58
C ARG A 431 -20.96 -2.50 -7.71
N THR A 432 -20.32 -3.09 -8.72
CA THR A 432 -18.91 -2.91 -9.06
C THR A 432 -18.69 -1.56 -9.75
N ASP A 433 -19.68 -1.10 -10.52
CA ASP A 433 -19.63 0.22 -11.18
C ASP A 433 -20.08 1.37 -10.29
N ARG A 434 -20.99 1.10 -9.34
CA ARG A 434 -21.25 2.00 -8.22
C ARG A 434 -20.06 1.98 -7.25
N ARG A 435 -18.98 2.66 -7.62
CA ARG A 435 -17.75 2.73 -6.82
C ARG A 435 -17.23 4.15 -6.68
N ALA A 436 -16.45 4.34 -5.62
CA ALA A 436 -15.52 5.44 -5.49
C ALA A 436 -14.10 4.88 -5.47
N GLU A 437 -13.17 5.54 -6.14
CA GLU A 437 -11.77 5.17 -6.19
C GLU A 437 -10.91 6.27 -5.62
N LEU A 438 -9.80 5.86 -5.02
CA LEU A 438 -8.86 6.75 -4.38
C LEU A 438 -7.48 6.46 -4.90
N LEU A 439 -6.90 7.46 -5.53
CA LEU A 439 -5.60 7.38 -6.12
C LEU A 439 -4.63 8.28 -5.37
N PHE A 440 -3.55 7.69 -4.91
CA PHE A 440 -2.49 8.38 -4.17
C PHE A 440 -1.29 8.52 -5.10
N PHE A 441 -0.94 9.76 -5.43
CA PHE A 441 0.21 10.11 -6.27
C PHE A 441 1.32 10.72 -5.42
N ASP A 442 2.57 10.73 -5.91
CA ASP A 442 3.62 11.56 -5.30
C ASP A 442 3.17 13.03 -5.21
N GLN A 443 3.33 13.66 -4.05
CA GLN A 443 2.80 15.00 -3.79
C GLN A 443 3.41 16.07 -4.69
N ALA A 444 4.72 16.02 -4.95
CA ALA A 444 5.41 17.00 -5.78
C ALA A 444 5.07 16.82 -7.26
N MET A 445 4.79 15.58 -7.68
CA MET A 445 4.35 15.24 -9.02
C MET A 445 2.88 15.62 -9.26
N GLY A 446 2.01 15.47 -8.27
CA GLY A 446 0.57 15.66 -8.44
C GLY A 446 -0.08 14.52 -9.25
N VAL A 447 -1.34 14.72 -9.66
CA VAL A 447 -2.07 13.75 -10.48
C VAL A 447 -1.51 13.71 -11.89
N GLN A 448 -1.12 12.53 -12.36
CA GLN A 448 -0.46 12.36 -13.65
C GLN A 448 -1.00 11.15 -14.44
N PRO A 449 -1.47 11.35 -15.69
CA PRO A 449 -1.62 12.65 -16.36
C PRO A 449 -2.63 13.57 -15.65
N PRO A 450 -2.55 14.91 -15.80
CA PRO A 450 -3.47 15.81 -15.13
C PRO A 450 -4.92 15.57 -15.57
N PRO A 451 -5.93 15.73 -14.69
CA PRO A 451 -7.33 15.56 -15.04
C PRO A 451 -7.72 16.44 -16.25
N PRO A 452 -8.51 15.93 -17.21
CA PRO A 452 -8.91 16.70 -18.41
C PRO A 452 -9.91 17.83 -18.10
N GLY A 453 -10.40 17.87 -16.86
CA GLY A 453 -11.46 18.75 -16.35
C GLY A 453 -12.01 18.13 -15.07
N ALA A 454 -13.21 18.55 -14.66
CA ALA A 454 -13.88 17.94 -13.50
C ALA A 454 -14.42 16.53 -13.79
N ASN A 455 -14.59 16.18 -15.08
CA ASN A 455 -15.11 14.90 -15.51
C ASN A 455 -14.32 14.30 -16.68
N SER A 456 -14.26 12.97 -16.72
CA SER A 456 -13.81 12.19 -17.88
C SER A 456 -15.04 11.65 -18.61
N GLY A 457 -15.23 12.07 -19.86
CA GLY A 457 -16.25 11.48 -20.75
C GLY A 457 -15.75 10.19 -21.41
N ALA A 458 -16.65 9.52 -22.15
CA ALA A 458 -16.34 8.33 -22.94
C ALA A 458 -15.06 8.51 -23.79
N GLY A 459 -14.14 7.55 -23.68
CA GLY A 459 -12.87 7.54 -24.41
C GLY A 459 -11.79 8.50 -23.88
N SER A 460 -12.00 9.16 -22.73
CA SER A 460 -10.94 9.98 -22.12
C SER A 460 -9.76 9.10 -21.69
N PRO A 461 -8.51 9.43 -22.08
CA PRO A 461 -7.35 8.56 -21.85
C PRO A 461 -6.77 8.62 -20.43
N GLN A 462 -7.10 9.64 -19.63
CA GLN A 462 -6.45 9.90 -18.35
C GLN A 462 -6.80 8.86 -17.29
N TYR A 463 -8.09 8.53 -17.13
CA TYR A 463 -8.51 7.55 -16.13
C TYR A 463 -7.94 6.14 -16.40
N PRO A 464 -8.00 5.61 -17.63
CA PRO A 464 -7.31 4.37 -17.96
C PRO A 464 -5.81 4.40 -17.66
N GLU A 465 -5.13 5.53 -17.93
CA GLU A 465 -3.70 5.68 -17.63
C GLU A 465 -3.43 5.67 -16.12
N TRP A 466 -4.26 6.34 -15.31
CA TRP A 466 -4.14 6.29 -13.86
C TRP A 466 -4.28 4.86 -13.33
N ARG A 467 -5.25 4.09 -13.84
CA ARG A 467 -5.43 2.68 -13.47
C ARG A 467 -4.25 1.82 -13.92
N ALA A 468 -3.73 2.04 -15.13
CA ALA A 468 -2.61 1.26 -15.67
C ALA A 468 -1.31 1.48 -14.88
N ARG A 469 -1.15 2.64 -14.24
CA ARG A 469 -0.03 2.95 -13.34
C ARG A 469 -0.29 2.53 -11.90
N ALA A 470 -1.57 2.38 -11.54
CA ALA A 470 -1.96 2.07 -10.18
C ALA A 470 -1.63 0.63 -9.81
N ARG A 471 -1.03 0.48 -8.63
CA ARG A 471 -1.02 -0.78 -7.91
C ARG A 471 -2.26 -0.79 -7.02
N VAL A 472 -3.15 -1.74 -7.24
CA VAL A 472 -4.31 -1.96 -6.35
C VAL A 472 -3.73 -2.48 -5.03
N VAL A 473 -3.91 -1.70 -3.97
CA VAL A 473 -3.36 -2.07 -2.65
C VAL A 473 -4.47 -2.57 -1.74
N GLU A 474 -5.69 -2.03 -1.86
CA GLU A 474 -6.82 -2.41 -1.03
C GLU A 474 -8.15 -2.27 -1.77
N GLU A 475 -9.05 -3.21 -1.51
CA GLU A 475 -10.43 -3.15 -1.97
C GLU A 475 -11.38 -3.28 -0.79
N TYR A 476 -12.32 -2.34 -0.69
CA TYR A 476 -13.35 -2.31 0.33
C TYR A 476 -14.71 -2.40 -0.33
N ARG A 477 -15.53 -3.33 0.13
CA ARG A 477 -16.90 -3.47 -0.36
C ARG A 477 -17.86 -2.98 0.73
N ALA A 478 -18.40 -1.79 0.55
CA ALA A 478 -19.36 -1.21 1.50
C ALA A 478 -20.68 -1.99 1.46
N GLY A 479 -21.24 -2.25 2.64
CA GLY A 479 -22.45 -3.07 2.79
C GLY A 479 -22.23 -4.57 2.64
N VAL A 480 -20.98 -5.06 2.61
CA VAL A 480 -20.69 -6.49 2.77
C VAL A 480 -20.94 -6.86 4.22
N GLN A 481 -22.00 -7.65 4.44
CA GLN A 481 -22.17 -8.33 5.70
C GLN A 481 -21.20 -9.50 5.72
N VAL A 482 -20.30 -9.51 6.70
CA VAL A 482 -19.48 -10.67 7.04
C VAL A 482 -20.14 -11.35 8.23
N PRO A 483 -20.93 -12.41 8.02
CA PRO A 483 -21.59 -13.10 9.11
C PRO A 483 -20.55 -13.65 10.08
N ILE A 484 -20.67 -13.23 11.34
CA ILE A 484 -19.86 -13.74 12.44
C ILE A 484 -20.76 -14.61 13.29
N PHE A 485 -20.39 -15.88 13.42
CA PHE A 485 -21.01 -16.78 14.38
C PHE A 485 -20.08 -16.96 15.58
N ASP A 486 -20.50 -16.48 16.75
CA ASP A 486 -19.78 -16.64 18.01
C ASP A 486 -20.46 -17.71 18.88
N TRP A 487 -19.69 -18.70 19.32
CA TRP A 487 -20.14 -19.76 20.22
C TRP A 487 -19.39 -19.73 21.55
N ASP A 488 -20.10 -19.83 22.67
CA ASP A 488 -19.49 -20.04 23.99
C ASP A 488 -19.40 -21.54 24.28
N GLU A 489 -18.18 -22.08 24.28
CA GLU A 489 -17.91 -23.50 24.52
C GLU A 489 -18.33 -23.96 25.93
N ALA A 490 -18.63 -23.04 26.86
CA ALA A 490 -19.17 -23.39 28.16
C ALA A 490 -20.68 -23.73 28.15
N LEU A 491 -21.41 -23.32 27.10
CA LEU A 491 -22.85 -23.58 26.97
C LEU A 491 -23.15 -25.02 26.55
N ASP A 492 -22.24 -25.65 25.78
CA ASP A 492 -22.34 -27.06 25.43
C ASP A 492 -20.95 -27.66 25.17
N PRO A 493 -20.39 -28.47 26.10
CA PRO A 493 -19.10 -29.12 25.92
C PRO A 493 -19.17 -30.33 24.96
N GLY A 494 -20.36 -30.69 24.46
CA GLY A 494 -20.63 -31.87 23.63
C GLY A 494 -20.56 -31.66 22.12
N VAL A 495 -20.16 -30.47 21.64
CA VAL A 495 -20.17 -30.17 20.21
C VAL A 495 -19.25 -31.13 19.42
N PRO A 496 -19.79 -31.86 18.42
CA PRO A 496 -19.00 -32.82 17.64
C PRO A 496 -17.83 -32.17 16.92
N ARG A 497 -16.69 -32.88 16.85
CA ARG A 497 -15.47 -32.36 16.21
C ARG A 497 -15.57 -32.27 14.68
N ASP A 498 -16.46 -33.06 14.10
CA ASP A 498 -16.75 -33.14 12.67
C ASP A 498 -17.93 -32.24 12.26
N LEU A 499 -18.43 -31.40 13.18
CA LEU A 499 -19.45 -30.41 12.86
C LEU A 499 -18.93 -29.46 11.76
N THR A 500 -19.78 -29.15 10.80
CA THR A 500 -19.59 -28.06 9.84
C THR A 500 -20.73 -27.07 9.98
N LEU A 501 -20.40 -25.80 9.77
CA LEU A 501 -21.37 -24.72 9.69
C LEU A 501 -21.42 -24.26 8.23
N THR A 502 -22.60 -24.33 7.63
CA THR A 502 -22.84 -23.95 6.24
C THR A 502 -23.78 -22.76 6.23
N LEU A 503 -23.32 -21.63 5.68
CA LEU A 503 -24.15 -20.47 5.46
C LEU A 503 -24.63 -20.45 4.01
N HIS A 504 -25.93 -20.21 3.84
CA HIS A 504 -26.61 -20.09 2.55
C HIS A 504 -27.18 -18.69 2.36
N GLU A 505 -26.95 -18.10 1.18
CA GLU A 505 -27.61 -16.87 0.69
C GLU A 505 -27.88 -17.06 -0.82
N GLY A 506 -29.12 -17.35 -1.20
CA GLY A 506 -29.45 -17.75 -2.56
C GLY A 506 -28.68 -18.99 -3.03
N GLU A 507 -27.93 -18.85 -4.13
CA GLU A 507 -27.02 -19.89 -4.64
C GLU A 507 -25.64 -19.89 -3.97
N LEU A 508 -25.30 -18.83 -3.21
CA LEU A 508 -24.03 -18.76 -2.49
C LEU A 508 -24.06 -19.69 -1.28
N GLN A 509 -23.04 -20.55 -1.18
CA GLN A 509 -22.85 -21.48 -0.07
C GLN A 509 -21.42 -21.41 0.46
N MET A 510 -21.28 -21.19 1.77
CA MET A 510 -19.99 -21.13 2.45
C MET A 510 -19.95 -22.08 3.63
N THR A 511 -18.97 -22.98 3.65
CA THR A 511 -18.87 -24.03 4.67
C THR A 511 -17.59 -23.88 5.47
N ILE A 512 -17.70 -23.83 6.79
CA ILE A 512 -16.57 -23.78 7.72
C ILE A 512 -16.63 -25.00 8.65
N ALA A 513 -15.53 -25.73 8.75
CA ALA A 513 -15.41 -26.80 9.73
C ALA A 513 -15.35 -26.21 11.15
N TRP A 514 -16.02 -26.86 12.10
CA TRP A 514 -16.01 -26.45 13.50
C TRP A 514 -14.60 -26.31 14.08
N SER A 515 -13.68 -27.17 13.63
CA SER A 515 -12.26 -27.16 14.00
C SER A 515 -11.51 -25.91 13.54
N ALA A 516 -11.98 -25.22 12.50
CA ALA A 516 -11.35 -24.03 11.93
C ALA A 516 -11.69 -22.72 12.66
N GLY A 517 -12.67 -22.73 13.58
CA GLY A 517 -13.05 -21.54 14.35
C GLY A 517 -11.94 -21.04 15.27
N ALA A 518 -11.71 -19.72 15.27
CA ALA A 518 -10.71 -19.07 16.11
C ALA A 518 -11.14 -19.10 17.59
N ARG A 519 -10.24 -19.49 18.49
CA ARG A 519 -10.54 -19.61 19.93
C ARG A 519 -9.96 -18.44 20.71
N SER A 520 -10.79 -17.76 21.49
CA SER A 520 -10.37 -16.74 22.45
C SER A 520 -11.05 -17.00 23.80
N GLY A 521 -10.28 -17.52 24.76
CA GLY A 521 -10.82 -17.95 26.04
C GLY A 521 -11.86 -19.07 25.88
N ARG A 522 -13.11 -18.79 26.26
CA ARG A 522 -14.26 -19.72 26.13
C ARG A 522 -15.04 -19.54 24.83
N ARG A 523 -14.75 -18.51 24.04
CA ARG A 523 -15.44 -18.27 22.78
C ARG A 523 -14.71 -18.90 21.61
N ARG A 524 -15.49 -19.50 20.72
CA ARG A 524 -15.07 -19.93 19.39
C ARG A 524 -15.81 -19.09 18.36
N ARG A 525 -15.06 -18.41 17.51
CA ARG A 525 -15.57 -17.50 16.48
C ARG A 525 -15.40 -18.10 15.10
N PHE A 526 -16.44 -17.99 14.28
CA PHE A 526 -16.45 -18.35 12.87
C PHE A 526 -16.79 -17.11 12.06
N VAL A 527 -15.95 -16.83 11.07
CA VAL A 527 -16.11 -15.69 10.17
C VAL A 527 -16.34 -16.27 8.80
N PHE A 528 -17.55 -16.09 8.27
CA PHE A 528 -17.91 -16.50 6.92
C PHE A 528 -17.36 -15.50 5.90
N GLY A 529 -17.35 -15.88 4.62
CA GLY A 529 -17.01 -14.94 3.55
C GLY A 529 -18.10 -13.89 3.35
N GLU A 530 -17.91 -13.07 2.33
CA GLU A 530 -18.76 -11.94 2.01
C GLU A 530 -20.16 -12.40 1.60
N LEU A 531 -21.19 -11.74 2.13
CA LEU A 531 -22.54 -11.83 1.62
C LEU A 531 -22.83 -10.73 0.60
N THR A 532 -23.70 -11.04 -0.35
CA THR A 532 -24.29 -10.09 -1.27
C THR A 532 -25.24 -9.15 -0.54
N GLY A 533 -26.00 -9.64 0.46
CA GLY A 533 -26.99 -8.85 1.20
C GLY A 533 -28.31 -8.66 0.44
N ASP A 534 -28.47 -9.33 -0.70
CA ASP A 534 -29.65 -9.21 -1.58
C ASP A 534 -30.74 -10.27 -1.24
N GLU A 535 -30.40 -11.30 -0.46
CA GLU A 535 -31.28 -12.43 -0.11
C GLU A 535 -31.22 -12.83 1.39
N PRO A 536 -32.26 -13.49 1.93
CA PRO A 536 -32.26 -13.96 3.32
C PRO A 536 -31.24 -15.07 3.56
N CYS A 537 -30.45 -14.94 4.64
CA CYS A 537 -29.41 -15.89 5.00
C CYS A 537 -29.90 -17.01 5.93
N THR A 538 -29.43 -18.25 5.71
CA THR A 538 -29.68 -19.40 6.59
C THR A 538 -28.38 -20.08 7.00
N LEU A 539 -28.15 -20.23 8.30
CA LEU A 539 -27.00 -20.96 8.85
C LEU A 539 -27.43 -22.37 9.26
N VAL A 540 -26.78 -23.39 8.71
CA VAL A 540 -27.06 -24.81 8.94
C VAL A 540 -25.86 -25.49 9.58
N ALA A 541 -26.09 -26.18 10.69
CA ALA A 541 -25.10 -27.03 11.34
C ALA A 541 -25.22 -28.47 10.81
N SER A 542 -24.12 -29.16 10.49
CA SER A 542 -24.20 -30.57 10.03
C SER A 542 -23.07 -31.44 10.54
N THR A 543 -23.36 -32.72 10.85
CA THR A 543 -22.34 -33.72 11.25
C THR A 543 -22.52 -34.98 10.43
N GLY A 544 -21.46 -35.52 9.84
CA GLY A 544 -21.55 -36.74 9.02
C GLY A 544 -22.58 -36.66 7.87
N GLY A 545 -22.88 -35.45 7.37
CA GLY A 545 -23.88 -35.21 6.33
C GLY A 545 -25.34 -35.17 6.81
N GLN A 546 -25.59 -35.24 8.13
CA GLN A 546 -26.92 -34.97 8.70
C GLN A 546 -26.99 -33.53 9.21
N GLU A 547 -28.03 -32.81 8.79
CA GLU A 547 -28.30 -31.44 9.21
C GLU A 547 -28.97 -31.40 10.59
N HIS A 548 -28.53 -30.45 11.41
CA HIS A 548 -29.10 -30.08 12.70
C HIS A 548 -29.65 -28.68 12.54
N VAL A 549 -30.97 -28.55 12.63
CA VAL A 549 -31.69 -27.26 12.56
C VAL A 549 -31.70 -26.59 13.91
#